data_AF-A0A258SMS3-F1
#
_entry.id   AF-A0A258SMS3-F1
#
_cell.length_a   1.000
_cell.length_b   1.000
_cell.length_c   1.000
_cell.angle_alpha   90.00
_cell.angle_beta   90.00
_cell.angle_gamma   90.00
#
_symmetry.space_group_name_H-M   'P 1'
#
loop_
_entity.id
_entity.type
_entity.pdbx_description
1 polymer ?
#
loop_
_entity_poly.entity_id
_entity_poly.type
_entity_poly.pdbx_seq_one_letter_code
_entity_poly.pdbx_strand_id
1 'polypeptide(L)'
;MPEAFDTGPLSWVKDEIDQSLKKVLTSFNTVKQNLAEFPALRFDLAHLYQVNGALDMVGLEGCKRYCAEIEKLTNKISQQLTPATEQVMTDLITAVETLTQYLQDLLNGMPDTPIKLFSTLKPIVEAQGETLDESELFFPDTDHSAPKDLPKNPIEESAIPIFVSEQRALFQKALLEWLRTKNADALLQMRDAISQVQQVQVKNAPRTLWWTASAFADSLAQAKVSDHLGAKKLCRKLDRQLGNLALGDAKAPSQLLRELLYYVAISDRVTDLIARVKDVFDLDDALPNDNLSGNETALSTASERAALAQFIADLPALKDLWSNISIASTTASADDL
;
A
#
# COMPACT_ATOMS: atom_id res chain seq x y z
N MET A 1 -9.51 -17.20 -2.88
CA MET A 1 -8.19 -16.87 -3.46
C MET A 1 -8.29 -15.41 -3.81
N PRO A 2 -7.39 -14.56 -3.29
CA PRO A 2 -7.36 -13.16 -3.72
C PRO A 2 -7.25 -13.14 -5.25
N GLU A 3 -8.02 -12.27 -5.91
CA GLU A 3 -7.89 -12.08 -7.35
C GLU A 3 -6.45 -11.63 -7.60
N ALA A 4 -5.69 -12.47 -8.32
CA ALA A 4 -4.33 -12.12 -8.71
C ALA A 4 -4.39 -10.83 -9.52
N PHE A 5 -3.48 -9.89 -9.23
CA PHE A 5 -3.37 -8.64 -9.97
C PHE A 5 -3.36 -8.92 -11.48
N ASP A 6 -4.31 -8.31 -12.21
CA ASP A 6 -4.39 -8.47 -13.67
C ASP A 6 -3.25 -7.69 -14.33
N THR A 7 -2.23 -8.41 -14.78
CA THR A 7 -1.07 -7.84 -15.47
C THR A 7 -1.36 -7.42 -16.91
N GLY A 8 -2.55 -7.73 -17.45
CA GLY A 8 -2.94 -7.45 -18.84
C GLY A 8 -2.77 -5.98 -19.22
N PRO A 9 -3.35 -5.02 -18.47
CA PRO A 9 -3.17 -3.59 -18.72
C PRO A 9 -1.71 -3.13 -18.60
N LEU A 10 -0.96 -3.68 -17.63
CA LEU A 10 0.47 -3.35 -17.44
C LEU A 10 1.31 -3.77 -18.65
N SER A 11 1.05 -4.95 -19.22
CA SER A 11 1.77 -5.46 -20.38
C SER A 11 1.64 -4.56 -21.61
N TRP A 12 0.56 -3.79 -21.72
CA TRP A 12 0.33 -2.89 -22.86
C TRP A 12 1.12 -1.57 -22.76
N VAL A 13 1.35 -1.09 -21.54
CA VAL A 13 2.06 0.18 -21.29
C VAL A 13 3.53 0.01 -20.89
N LYS A 14 3.99 -1.23 -20.64
CA LYS A 14 5.33 -1.52 -20.10
C LYS A 14 6.46 -0.95 -20.96
N ASP A 15 6.42 -1.15 -22.27
CA ASP A 15 7.50 -0.71 -23.18
C ASP A 15 7.67 0.82 -23.15
N GLU A 16 6.56 1.56 -23.04
CA GLU A 16 6.55 3.01 -22.96
C GLU A 16 7.07 3.51 -21.61
N ILE A 17 6.67 2.85 -20.52
CA ILE A 17 7.19 3.10 -19.17
C ILE A 17 8.70 2.86 -19.13
N ASP A 18 9.18 1.70 -19.62
CA ASP A 18 10.59 1.34 -19.61
C ASP A 18 11.43 2.29 -20.44
N GLN A 19 10.94 2.70 -21.62
CA GLN A 19 11.66 3.66 -22.45
C GLN A 19 11.81 5.00 -21.73
N SER A 20 10.77 5.46 -21.04
CA SER A 20 10.79 6.71 -20.26
C SER A 20 11.73 6.60 -19.05
N LEU A 21 11.64 5.53 -18.26
CA LEU A 21 12.52 5.29 -17.11
C LEU A 21 13.99 5.14 -17.55
N LYS A 22 14.27 4.52 -18.70
CA LYS A 22 15.63 4.41 -19.24
C LYS A 22 16.23 5.76 -19.61
N LYS A 23 15.43 6.68 -20.16
CA LYS A 23 15.87 8.06 -20.44
C LYS A 23 16.20 8.80 -19.15
N VAL A 24 15.33 8.70 -18.14
CA VAL A 24 15.54 9.28 -16.81
C VAL A 24 16.83 8.73 -16.18
N LEU A 25 17.04 7.41 -16.20
CA LEU A 25 18.26 6.79 -15.68
C LEU A 25 19.52 7.29 -16.37
N THR A 26 19.49 7.43 -17.71
CA THR A 26 20.63 7.94 -18.46
C THR A 26 20.96 9.38 -18.05
N SER A 27 19.94 10.24 -17.95
CA SER A 27 20.08 11.62 -17.49
C SER A 27 20.61 11.72 -16.07
N PHE A 28 20.05 10.94 -15.13
CA PHE A 28 20.49 10.93 -13.72
C PHE A 28 21.95 10.48 -13.59
N ASN A 29 22.37 9.47 -14.36
CA ASN A 29 23.77 9.04 -14.37
C ASN A 29 24.71 10.12 -14.90
N THR A 30 24.32 10.86 -15.94
CA THR A 30 25.10 12.01 -16.45
C THR A 30 25.24 13.09 -15.38
N VAL A 31 24.14 13.47 -14.71
CA VAL A 31 24.17 14.47 -13.63
C VAL A 31 24.99 13.97 -12.43
N LYS A 32 24.95 12.68 -12.10
CA LYS A 32 25.80 12.11 -11.05
C LYS A 32 27.29 12.23 -11.38
N GLN A 33 27.69 12.09 -12.65
CA GLN A 33 29.08 12.28 -13.10
C GLN A 33 29.50 13.75 -13.09
N ASN A 34 28.57 14.67 -13.38
CA ASN A 34 28.80 16.10 -13.35
C ASN A 34 27.61 16.84 -12.73
N LEU A 35 27.66 17.10 -11.42
CA LEU A 35 26.55 17.70 -10.68
C LEU A 35 26.17 19.10 -11.19
N ALA A 36 27.05 19.79 -11.92
CA ALA A 36 26.73 21.08 -12.55
C ALA A 36 25.68 20.97 -13.67
N GLU A 37 25.42 19.76 -14.18
CA GLU A 37 24.42 19.49 -15.22
C GLU A 37 23.01 19.27 -14.66
N PHE A 38 22.77 19.50 -13.37
CA PHE A 38 21.43 19.40 -12.77
C PHE A 38 20.31 20.18 -13.50
N PRO A 39 20.54 21.28 -14.26
CA PRO A 39 19.47 21.90 -15.05
C PRO A 39 18.85 20.97 -16.10
N ALA A 40 19.58 19.95 -16.55
CA ALA A 40 19.09 18.94 -17.49
C ALA A 40 17.92 18.11 -16.90
N LEU A 41 17.85 17.98 -15.57
CA LEU A 41 16.79 17.25 -14.88
C LEU A 41 15.37 17.79 -15.17
N ARG A 42 15.25 19.04 -15.64
CA ARG A 42 13.97 19.60 -16.06
C ARG A 42 13.34 18.80 -17.20
N PHE A 43 14.14 18.21 -18.08
CA PHE A 43 13.64 17.38 -19.19
C PHE A 43 13.12 16.02 -18.69
N ASP A 44 13.66 15.50 -17.60
CA ASP A 44 13.24 14.23 -17.00
C ASP A 44 11.83 14.31 -16.41
N LEU A 45 11.38 15.49 -15.98
CA LEU A 45 10.03 15.69 -15.43
C LEU A 45 8.93 15.28 -16.41
N ALA A 46 9.12 15.51 -17.72
CA ALA A 46 8.14 15.08 -18.71
C ALA A 46 8.05 13.54 -18.81
N HIS A 47 9.19 12.85 -18.70
CA HIS A 47 9.24 11.38 -18.70
C HIS A 47 8.64 10.80 -17.42
N LEU A 48 8.96 11.38 -16.25
CA LEU A 48 8.39 10.96 -14.97
C LEU A 48 6.88 11.18 -14.93
N TYR A 49 6.38 12.31 -15.46
CA TYR A 49 4.95 12.56 -15.58
C TYR A 49 4.23 11.55 -16.48
N GLN A 50 4.84 11.18 -17.60
CA GLN A 50 4.31 10.14 -18.51
C GLN A 50 4.24 8.77 -17.82
N VAL A 51 5.29 8.38 -17.09
CA VAL A 51 5.29 7.14 -16.31
C VAL A 51 4.20 7.18 -15.24
N ASN A 52 4.09 8.27 -14.49
CA ASN A 52 3.08 8.46 -13.45
C ASN A 52 1.66 8.30 -14.01
N GLY A 53 1.38 8.91 -15.18
CA GLY A 53 0.10 8.75 -15.89
C GLY A 53 -0.19 7.31 -16.33
N ALA A 54 0.81 6.61 -16.86
CA ALA A 54 0.66 5.21 -17.24
C ALA A 54 0.40 4.29 -16.03
N LEU A 55 1.07 4.52 -14.90
CA LEU A 55 0.83 3.79 -13.66
C LEU A 55 -0.59 4.03 -13.11
N ASP A 56 -1.11 5.25 -13.24
CA ASP A 56 -2.48 5.59 -12.86
C ASP A 56 -3.52 4.86 -13.74
N MET A 57 -3.28 4.78 -15.05
CA MET A 57 -4.17 4.07 -15.98
C MET A 57 -4.26 2.56 -15.70
N VAL A 58 -3.19 1.97 -15.16
CA VAL A 58 -3.14 0.55 -14.78
C VAL A 58 -3.68 0.30 -13.36
N GLY A 59 -3.84 1.34 -12.55
CA GLY A 59 -4.32 1.23 -11.16
C GLY A 59 -3.23 0.89 -10.14
N LEU A 60 -1.95 1.09 -10.47
CA LEU A 60 -0.82 0.82 -9.58
C LEU A 60 -0.59 2.01 -8.63
N GLU A 61 -1.48 2.17 -7.64
CA GLU A 61 -1.44 3.32 -6.73
C GLU A 61 -0.12 3.45 -5.95
N GLY A 62 0.45 2.32 -5.53
CA GLY A 62 1.74 2.29 -4.82
C GLY A 62 2.90 2.78 -5.68
N CYS A 63 2.99 2.28 -6.91
CA CYS A 63 3.98 2.74 -7.90
C CYS A 63 3.78 4.21 -8.25
N LYS A 64 2.52 4.66 -8.38
CA LYS A 64 2.17 6.06 -8.63
C LYS A 64 2.67 6.97 -7.51
N ARG A 65 2.37 6.61 -6.25
CA ARG A 65 2.85 7.33 -5.05
C ARG A 65 4.38 7.41 -5.02
N TYR A 66 5.04 6.31 -5.36
CA TYR A 66 6.49 6.19 -5.42
C TYR A 66 7.10 7.10 -6.51
N CYS A 67 6.60 7.00 -7.74
CA CYS A 67 7.04 7.81 -8.87
C CYS A 67 6.84 9.31 -8.62
N ALA A 68 5.74 9.69 -7.96
CA ALA A 68 5.45 11.08 -7.62
C ALA A 68 6.51 11.71 -6.69
N GLU A 69 7.11 10.95 -5.76
CA GLU A 69 8.19 11.47 -4.91
C GLU A 69 9.52 11.61 -5.66
N ILE A 70 9.81 10.71 -6.60
CA ILE A 70 10.96 10.86 -7.52
C ILE A 70 10.79 12.15 -8.31
N GLU A 71 9.63 12.34 -8.95
CA GLU A 71 9.30 13.54 -9.72
C GLU A 71 9.42 14.82 -8.89
N LYS A 72 8.90 14.80 -7.66
CA LYS A 72 8.92 15.93 -6.74
C LYS A 72 10.35 16.30 -6.33
N LEU A 73 11.19 15.33 -5.97
CA LEU A 73 12.60 15.59 -5.64
C LEU A 73 13.38 16.07 -6.86
N THR A 74 13.23 15.43 -8.02
CA THR A 74 13.84 15.86 -9.29
C THR A 74 13.47 17.31 -9.62
N ASN A 75 12.21 17.69 -9.43
CA ASN A 75 11.75 19.07 -9.67
C ASN A 75 12.41 20.05 -8.70
N LYS A 76 12.46 19.74 -7.40
CA LYS A 76 13.13 20.59 -6.39
C LYS A 76 14.61 20.79 -6.71
N ILE A 77 15.31 19.75 -7.17
CA ILE A 77 16.72 19.85 -7.60
C ILE A 77 16.84 20.74 -8.84
N SER A 78 15.98 20.54 -9.85
CA SER A 78 16.00 21.36 -11.07
C SER A 78 15.77 22.85 -10.80
N GLN A 79 15.02 23.17 -9.74
CA GLN A 79 14.72 24.53 -9.28
C GLN A 79 15.74 25.06 -8.26
N GLN A 80 16.79 24.31 -7.94
CA GLN A 80 17.80 24.66 -6.91
C GLN A 80 17.22 24.83 -5.49
N LEU A 81 16.04 24.26 -5.21
CA LEU A 81 15.46 24.24 -3.86
C LEU A 81 16.10 23.17 -2.97
N THR A 82 16.66 22.13 -3.58
CA THR A 82 17.41 21.05 -2.94
C THR A 82 18.73 20.87 -3.69
N PRO A 83 19.89 20.78 -3.01
CA PRO A 83 21.17 20.62 -3.68
C PRO A 83 21.27 19.25 -4.38
N ALA A 84 21.77 19.24 -5.61
CA ALA A 84 22.21 18.02 -6.28
C ALA A 84 23.50 17.53 -5.61
N THR A 85 23.43 16.46 -4.83
CA THR A 85 24.60 15.80 -4.24
C THR A 85 24.77 14.41 -4.85
N GLU A 86 25.98 13.85 -4.78
CA GLU A 86 26.23 12.49 -5.27
C GLU A 86 25.33 11.45 -4.58
N GLN A 87 25.08 11.61 -3.28
CA GLN A 87 24.17 10.75 -2.52
C GLN A 87 22.74 10.85 -3.04
N VAL A 88 22.21 12.07 -3.18
CA VAL A 88 20.82 12.30 -3.64
C VAL A 88 20.62 11.74 -5.06
N MET A 89 21.60 11.93 -5.95
CA MET A 89 21.53 11.35 -7.29
C MET A 89 21.63 9.82 -7.27
N THR A 90 22.41 9.24 -6.35
CA THR A 90 22.47 7.79 -6.16
C THR A 90 21.13 7.25 -5.69
N ASP A 91 20.51 7.88 -4.70
CA ASP A 91 19.21 7.47 -4.19
C ASP A 91 18.14 7.55 -5.29
N LEU A 92 18.14 8.61 -6.11
CA LEU A 92 17.25 8.75 -7.26
C LEU A 92 17.45 7.65 -8.32
N ILE A 93 18.69 7.30 -8.65
CA ILE A 93 19.01 6.21 -9.59
C ILE A 93 18.50 4.88 -9.04
N THR A 94 18.85 4.56 -7.78
CA THR A 94 18.39 3.34 -7.11
C THR A 94 16.86 3.28 -7.04
N ALA A 95 16.19 4.42 -6.82
CA ALA A 95 14.74 4.46 -6.79
C ALA A 95 14.12 4.10 -8.15
N VAL A 96 14.64 4.68 -9.23
CA VAL A 96 14.16 4.38 -10.58
C VAL A 96 14.44 2.92 -10.96
N GLU A 97 15.63 2.39 -10.65
CA GLU A 97 15.96 0.96 -10.87
C GLU A 97 15.03 0.04 -10.08
N THR A 98 14.72 0.39 -8.83
CA THR A 98 13.80 -0.37 -7.98
C THR A 98 12.39 -0.38 -8.57
N LEU A 99 11.90 0.76 -9.06
CA LEU A 99 10.60 0.85 -9.72
C LEU A 99 10.57 -0.01 -10.99
N THR A 100 11.61 0.05 -11.83
CA THR A 100 11.70 -0.78 -13.05
C THR A 100 11.67 -2.27 -12.71
N GLN A 101 12.44 -2.70 -11.71
CA GLN A 101 12.46 -4.09 -11.26
C GLN A 101 11.11 -4.52 -10.68
N TYR A 102 10.49 -3.68 -9.86
CA TYR A 102 9.18 -3.95 -9.27
C TYR A 102 8.11 -4.18 -10.35
N LEU A 103 8.07 -3.34 -11.38
CA LEU A 103 7.13 -3.52 -12.50
C LEU A 103 7.43 -4.79 -13.30
N GLN A 104 8.70 -5.20 -13.41
CA GLN A 104 9.05 -6.47 -14.02
C GLN A 104 8.60 -7.66 -13.17
N ASP A 105 8.74 -7.57 -11.85
CA ASP A 105 8.31 -8.61 -10.92
C ASP A 105 6.79 -8.81 -10.97
N LEU A 106 6.02 -7.72 -11.08
CA LEU A 106 4.57 -7.79 -11.31
C LEU A 106 4.22 -8.57 -12.58
N LEU A 107 4.89 -8.27 -13.70
CA LEU A 107 4.68 -9.02 -14.96
C LEU A 107 5.09 -10.49 -14.86
N ASN A 108 6.04 -10.81 -13.99
CA ASN A 108 6.45 -12.19 -13.70
C ASN A 108 5.46 -12.91 -12.77
N GLY A 109 4.36 -12.26 -12.36
CA GLY A 109 3.31 -12.83 -11.53
C GLY A 109 3.52 -12.64 -10.02
N MET A 110 4.45 -11.78 -9.60
CA MET A 110 4.59 -11.43 -8.19
C MET A 110 3.41 -10.56 -7.73
N PRO A 111 2.94 -10.70 -6.47
CA PRO A 111 1.85 -9.89 -5.96
C PRO A 111 2.24 -8.42 -5.84
N ASP A 112 1.27 -7.52 -6.05
CA ASP A 112 1.43 -6.08 -5.83
C ASP A 112 1.55 -5.80 -4.33
N THR A 113 2.79 -5.59 -3.86
CA THR A 113 3.15 -5.35 -2.46
C THR A 113 4.00 -4.07 -2.33
N PRO A 114 3.40 -2.86 -2.47
CA PRO A 114 4.17 -1.61 -2.61
C PRO A 114 5.02 -1.23 -1.40
N ILE A 115 4.72 -1.79 -0.22
CA ILE A 115 5.52 -1.58 0.99
C ILE A 115 6.98 -2.05 0.83
N LYS A 116 7.27 -2.97 -0.10
CA LYS A 116 8.66 -3.34 -0.47
C LYS A 116 9.47 -2.16 -0.99
N LEU A 117 8.81 -1.13 -1.53
CA LEU A 117 9.44 0.08 -2.06
C LEU A 117 9.82 1.08 -0.95
N PHE A 118 9.44 0.84 0.32
CA PHE A 118 9.63 1.82 1.39
C PHE A 118 11.11 2.18 1.64
N SER A 119 11.99 1.18 1.64
CA SER A 119 13.42 1.38 1.94
C SER A 119 14.11 2.31 0.96
N THR A 120 13.71 2.30 -0.31
CA THR A 120 14.27 3.17 -1.36
C THR A 120 13.49 4.47 -1.52
N LEU A 121 12.21 4.52 -1.13
CA LEU A 121 11.43 5.77 -1.11
C LEU A 121 11.84 6.68 0.03
N LYS A 122 12.14 6.12 1.21
CA LYS A 122 12.42 6.89 2.42
C LYS A 122 13.55 7.92 2.25
N PRO A 123 14.73 7.58 1.69
CA PRO A 123 15.78 8.58 1.43
C PRO A 123 15.33 9.72 0.50
N ILE A 124 14.48 9.43 -0.51
CA ILE A 124 13.93 10.43 -1.43
C ILE A 124 13.04 11.43 -0.69
N VAL A 125 12.22 10.95 0.24
CA VAL A 125 11.33 11.80 1.05
C VAL A 125 12.13 12.58 2.11
N GLU A 126 13.12 11.95 2.74
CA GLU A 126 13.98 12.60 3.73
C GLU A 126 14.87 13.69 3.11
N ALA A 127 15.37 13.50 1.90
CA ALA A 127 16.11 14.52 1.14
C ALA A 127 15.28 15.79 0.85
N GLN A 128 13.96 15.66 0.90
CA GLN A 128 13.02 16.77 0.74
C GLN A 128 12.68 17.49 2.05
N GLY A 129 13.20 17.00 3.19
CA GLY A 129 12.89 17.50 4.53
C GLY A 129 11.57 16.98 5.11
N GLU A 130 11.03 15.90 4.54
CA GLU A 130 9.76 15.28 4.95
C GLU A 130 10.01 13.94 5.66
N THR A 131 8.98 13.40 6.32
CA THR A 131 9.07 12.08 6.98
C THR A 131 8.07 11.12 6.35
N LEU A 132 8.50 9.89 6.07
CA LEU A 132 7.65 8.83 5.52
C LEU A 132 7.35 7.77 6.59
N ASP A 133 6.10 7.36 6.69
CA ASP A 133 5.68 6.18 7.48
C ASP A 133 5.39 5.00 6.54
N GLU A 134 5.70 3.77 6.97
CA GLU A 134 5.45 2.56 6.16
C GLU A 134 3.98 2.40 5.78
N SER A 135 3.05 2.85 6.64
CA SER A 135 1.62 2.86 6.36
C SER A 135 1.23 3.63 5.09
N GLU A 136 2.04 4.59 4.63
CA GLU A 136 1.78 5.34 3.40
C GLU A 136 1.96 4.51 2.13
N LEU A 137 2.78 3.44 2.20
CA LEU A 137 2.98 2.48 1.12
C LEU A 137 2.18 1.18 1.32
N PHE A 138 1.26 1.16 2.28
CA PHE A 138 0.35 0.04 2.48
C PHE A 138 -0.96 0.26 1.70
N PHE A 139 -1.18 -0.54 0.67
CA PHE A 139 -2.35 -0.48 -0.23
C PHE A 139 -3.07 -1.84 -0.22
N PRO A 140 -3.71 -2.23 0.91
CA PRO A 140 -4.51 -3.46 0.96
C PRO A 140 -5.79 -3.28 0.14
N ASP A 141 -6.44 -4.39 -0.21
CA ASP A 141 -7.80 -4.34 -0.73
C ASP A 141 -8.75 -3.73 0.32
N THR A 142 -9.47 -2.67 -0.07
CA THR A 142 -10.42 -1.97 0.81
C THR A 142 -11.87 -2.14 0.38
N ASP A 143 -12.15 -2.99 -0.61
CA ASP A 143 -13.50 -3.32 -1.04
C ASP A 143 -14.23 -4.17 0.00
N HIS A 144 -13.47 -4.90 0.83
CA HIS A 144 -13.99 -5.57 2.01
C HIS A 144 -14.55 -4.58 3.03
N SER A 145 -15.68 -4.96 3.64
CA SER A 145 -16.38 -4.12 4.62
C SER A 145 -16.57 -4.88 5.92
N ALA A 146 -16.77 -4.10 7.00
CA ALA A 146 -17.05 -4.65 8.31
C ALA A 146 -18.22 -5.67 8.29
N PRO A 147 -18.11 -6.77 9.06
CA PRO A 147 -19.14 -7.79 9.12
C PRO A 147 -20.53 -7.24 9.48
N LYS A 148 -21.57 -7.82 8.87
CA LYS A 148 -22.95 -7.32 9.04
C LYS A 148 -23.51 -7.57 10.45
N ASP A 149 -23.04 -8.63 11.10
CA ASP A 149 -23.41 -9.11 12.45
C ASP A 149 -22.80 -8.30 13.59
N LEU A 150 -21.96 -7.28 13.30
CA LEU A 150 -21.47 -6.39 14.33
C LEU A 150 -22.64 -5.73 15.11
N PRO A 151 -22.44 -5.38 16.39
CA PRO A 151 -23.47 -4.73 17.20
C PRO A 151 -23.92 -3.41 16.56
N LYS A 152 -25.18 -3.06 16.81
CA LYS A 152 -25.81 -1.80 16.38
C LYS A 152 -26.59 -1.23 17.55
N ASN A 153 -26.45 0.07 17.74
CA ASN A 153 -27.22 0.84 18.71
C ASN A 153 -27.77 2.08 18.00
N PRO A 154 -28.84 1.92 17.20
CA PRO A 154 -29.35 3.02 16.40
C PRO A 154 -29.93 4.10 17.33
N ILE A 155 -29.45 5.33 17.15
CA ILE A 155 -29.97 6.54 17.79
C ILE A 155 -30.46 7.50 16.70
N GLU A 156 -31.22 8.52 17.10
CA GLU A 156 -31.63 9.57 16.16
C GLU A 156 -30.42 10.25 15.53
N GLU A 157 -30.47 10.53 14.22
CA GLU A 157 -29.35 11.10 13.47
C GLU A 157 -28.90 12.46 14.04
N SER A 158 -29.85 13.24 14.56
CA SER A 158 -29.61 14.49 15.28
C SER A 158 -28.84 14.33 16.60
N ALA A 159 -28.91 13.15 17.22
CA ALA A 159 -28.25 12.84 18.49
C ALA A 159 -26.82 12.27 18.30
N ILE A 160 -26.47 11.79 17.10
CA ILE A 160 -25.15 11.21 16.80
C ILE A 160 -24.02 12.20 17.13
N PRO A 161 -24.04 13.48 16.72
CA PRO A 161 -22.94 14.40 17.00
C PRO A 161 -22.69 14.61 18.49
N ILE A 162 -23.76 14.69 19.29
CA ILE A 162 -23.69 14.86 20.75
C ILE A 162 -23.08 13.60 21.38
N PHE A 163 -23.59 12.43 21.02
CA PHE A 163 -23.08 11.15 21.52
C PHE A 163 -21.60 10.95 21.17
N VAL A 164 -21.19 11.25 19.94
CA VAL A 164 -19.79 11.15 19.50
C VAL A 164 -18.90 12.12 20.28
N SER A 165 -19.38 13.32 20.61
CA SER A 165 -18.64 14.27 21.45
C SER A 165 -18.33 13.69 22.85
N GLU A 166 -19.30 13.00 23.47
CA GLU A 166 -19.11 12.32 24.75
C GLU A 166 -18.10 11.16 24.63
N GLN A 167 -18.22 10.33 23.59
CA GLN A 167 -17.27 9.24 23.35
C GLN A 167 -15.87 9.76 23.04
N ARG A 168 -15.74 10.90 22.35
CA ARG A 168 -14.46 11.56 22.10
C ARG A 168 -13.79 12.00 23.40
N ALA A 169 -14.54 12.54 24.36
CA ALA A 169 -13.98 12.93 25.66
C ALA A 169 -13.42 11.71 26.42
N LEU A 170 -14.14 10.57 26.38
CA LEU A 170 -13.66 9.31 26.96
C LEU A 170 -12.40 8.80 26.24
N PHE A 171 -12.39 8.82 24.91
CA PHE A 171 -11.23 8.46 24.09
C PHE A 171 -9.99 9.32 24.44
N GLN A 172 -10.15 10.65 24.53
CA GLN A 172 -9.05 11.56 24.86
C GLN A 172 -8.48 11.31 26.25
N LYS A 173 -9.34 11.10 27.24
CA LYS A 173 -8.93 10.76 28.61
C LYS A 173 -8.13 9.47 28.65
N ALA A 174 -8.63 8.42 28.00
CA ALA A 174 -8.00 7.12 27.90
C ALA A 174 -6.65 7.19 27.17
N LEU A 175 -6.58 7.92 26.05
CA LEU A 175 -5.35 8.11 25.28
C LEU A 175 -4.28 8.83 26.11
N LEU A 176 -4.65 9.89 26.84
CA LEU A 176 -3.72 10.62 27.70
C LEU A 176 -3.20 9.76 28.85
N GLU A 177 -4.08 8.95 29.46
CA GLU A 177 -3.69 8.00 30.50
C GLU A 177 -2.69 6.99 29.95
N TRP A 178 -3.00 6.34 28.83
CA TRP A 178 -2.10 5.37 28.18
C TRP A 178 -0.75 6.00 27.81
N LEU A 179 -0.73 7.22 27.26
CA LEU A 179 0.52 7.90 26.92
C LEU A 179 1.41 8.16 28.15
N ARG A 180 0.81 8.33 29.34
CA ARG A 180 1.52 8.58 30.59
C ARG A 180 1.93 7.30 31.31
N THR A 181 1.05 6.32 31.41
CA THR A 181 1.20 5.16 32.29
C THR A 181 1.44 3.85 31.55
N LYS A 182 1.18 3.82 30.23
CA LYS A 182 1.17 2.59 29.42
C LYS A 182 0.22 1.51 29.96
N ASN A 183 -0.82 1.91 30.68
CA ASN A 183 -1.81 1.01 31.26
C ASN A 183 -2.68 0.33 30.18
N ALA A 184 -2.88 -0.98 30.28
CA ALA A 184 -3.75 -1.75 29.40
C ALA A 184 -5.24 -1.41 29.58
N ASP A 185 -5.68 -1.07 30.80
CA ASP A 185 -7.07 -0.68 31.05
C ASP A 185 -7.47 0.59 30.28
N ALA A 186 -6.50 1.50 30.08
CA ALA A 186 -6.71 2.69 29.28
C ALA A 186 -6.94 2.35 27.80
N LEU A 187 -6.28 1.32 27.27
CA LEU A 187 -6.53 0.85 25.90
C LEU A 187 -7.92 0.22 25.76
N LEU A 188 -8.38 -0.52 26.77
CA LEU A 188 -9.75 -1.06 26.78
C LEU A 188 -10.80 0.05 26.78
N GLN A 189 -10.63 1.08 27.63
CA GLN A 189 -11.53 2.24 27.63
C GLN A 189 -11.53 2.98 26.29
N MET A 190 -10.36 3.12 25.68
CA MET A 190 -10.21 3.74 24.36
C MET A 190 -10.92 2.94 23.27
N ARG A 191 -10.76 1.61 23.26
CA ARG A 191 -11.46 0.71 22.34
C ARG A 191 -12.96 0.77 22.53
N ASP A 192 -13.43 0.73 23.78
CA ASP A 192 -14.85 0.72 24.11
C ASP A 192 -15.51 2.01 23.59
N ALA A 193 -14.89 3.18 23.80
CA ALA A 193 -15.37 4.45 23.25
C ALA A 193 -15.48 4.42 21.71
N ILE A 194 -14.47 3.89 21.01
CA ILE A 194 -14.50 3.73 19.54
C ILE A 194 -15.61 2.76 19.11
N SER A 195 -15.77 1.65 19.84
CA SER A 195 -16.78 0.64 19.53
C SER A 195 -18.21 1.19 19.67
N GLN A 196 -18.44 2.09 20.63
CA GLN A 196 -19.72 2.78 20.79
C GLN A 196 -19.98 3.70 19.59
N VAL A 197 -18.96 4.41 19.10
CA VAL A 197 -19.08 5.22 17.87
C VAL A 197 -19.36 4.35 16.65
N GLN A 198 -18.77 3.16 16.54
CA GLN A 198 -19.09 2.20 15.48
C GLN A 198 -20.56 1.78 15.50
N GLN A 199 -21.15 1.55 16.68
CA GLN A 199 -22.51 1.03 16.83
C GLN A 199 -23.60 2.00 16.37
N VAL A 200 -23.34 3.30 16.43
CA VAL A 200 -24.28 4.36 16.01
C VAL A 200 -24.16 4.71 14.51
N GLN A 201 -23.15 4.16 13.80
CA GLN A 201 -22.99 4.43 12.36
C GLN A 201 -24.02 3.68 11.51
N VAL A 202 -24.70 4.42 10.63
CA VAL A 202 -25.66 3.86 9.66
C VAL A 202 -24.98 3.37 8.38
N LYS A 203 -23.99 4.13 7.88
CA LYS A 203 -23.28 3.83 6.62
C LYS A 203 -22.16 2.80 6.85
N ASN A 204 -21.94 1.94 5.86
CA ASN A 204 -20.91 0.89 5.94
C ASN A 204 -19.48 1.47 6.04
N ALA A 205 -19.12 2.47 5.23
CA ALA A 205 -17.73 2.97 5.22
C ALA A 205 -17.28 3.56 6.58
N PRO A 206 -18.04 4.47 7.24
CA PRO A 206 -17.70 4.90 8.60
C PRO A 206 -17.72 3.75 9.61
N ARG A 207 -18.65 2.81 9.48
CA ARG A 207 -18.72 1.62 10.35
C ARG A 207 -17.44 0.76 10.24
N THR A 208 -16.97 0.51 9.03
CA THR A 208 -15.73 -0.22 8.75
C THR A 208 -14.51 0.49 9.33
N LEU A 209 -14.45 1.81 9.18
CA LEU A 209 -13.37 2.63 9.74
C LEU A 209 -13.31 2.51 11.26
N TRP A 210 -14.43 2.71 11.96
CA TRP A 210 -14.43 2.63 13.43
C TRP A 210 -14.25 1.22 13.95
N TRP A 211 -14.74 0.20 13.23
CA TRP A 211 -14.47 -1.20 13.56
C TRP A 211 -12.96 -1.51 13.50
N THR A 212 -12.30 -1.09 12.42
CA THR A 212 -10.85 -1.22 12.25
C THR A 212 -10.09 -0.40 13.30
N ALA A 213 -10.59 0.79 13.65
CA ALA A 213 -10.00 1.62 14.69
C ALA A 213 -10.08 0.96 16.09
N SER A 214 -11.14 0.21 16.39
CA SER A 214 -11.21 -0.60 17.62
C SER A 214 -10.14 -1.70 17.63
N ALA A 215 -9.89 -2.38 16.50
CA ALA A 215 -8.81 -3.37 16.39
C ALA A 215 -7.42 -2.72 16.53
N PHE A 216 -7.23 -1.54 15.95
CA PHE A 216 -6.02 -0.75 16.15
C PHE A 216 -5.81 -0.39 17.62
N ALA A 217 -6.86 -0.01 18.36
CA ALA A 217 -6.76 0.27 19.78
C ALA A 217 -6.29 -0.96 20.60
N ASP A 218 -6.76 -2.16 20.27
CA ASP A 218 -6.25 -3.41 20.86
C ASP A 218 -4.78 -3.66 20.48
N SER A 219 -4.39 -3.38 19.22
CA SER A 219 -3.03 -3.60 18.73
C SER A 219 -1.98 -2.75 19.46
N LEU A 220 -2.36 -1.58 20.00
CA LEU A 220 -1.49 -0.70 20.78
C LEU A 220 -1.03 -1.29 22.12
N ALA A 221 -1.59 -2.42 22.55
CA ALA A 221 -1.07 -3.17 23.71
C ALA A 221 0.27 -3.85 23.40
N GLN A 222 0.60 -4.01 22.12
CA GLN A 222 1.80 -4.70 21.65
C GLN A 222 2.91 -3.69 21.38
N ALA A 223 4.12 -3.95 21.91
CA ALA A 223 5.27 -3.06 21.77
C ALA A 223 5.60 -2.74 20.30
N LYS A 224 5.49 -3.75 19.42
CA LYS A 224 5.71 -3.63 17.98
C LYS A 224 4.75 -2.68 17.25
N VAL A 225 3.67 -2.24 17.88
CA VAL A 225 2.79 -1.19 17.37
C VAL A 225 3.01 0.09 18.15
N SER A 226 3.04 0.01 19.49
CA SER A 226 3.09 1.19 20.36
C SER A 226 4.37 2.02 20.27
N ASP A 227 5.46 1.40 19.84
CA ASP A 227 6.78 2.03 19.75
C ASP A 227 6.94 2.83 18.45
N HIS A 228 6.12 2.54 17.43
CA HIS A 228 6.12 3.30 16.19
C HIS A 228 5.60 4.73 16.42
N LEU A 229 6.35 5.72 15.91
CA LEU A 229 5.95 7.12 15.98
C LEU A 229 4.66 7.38 15.18
N GLY A 230 4.45 6.67 14.07
CA GLY A 230 3.25 6.78 13.25
C GLY A 230 1.98 6.31 13.98
N ALA A 231 2.05 5.28 14.83
CA ALA A 231 0.91 4.83 15.64
C ALA A 231 0.39 5.96 16.56
N LYS A 232 1.28 6.74 17.18
CA LYS A 232 0.90 7.91 18.00
C LYS A 232 0.32 9.04 17.14
N LYS A 233 0.85 9.27 15.94
CA LYS A 233 0.28 10.23 14.97
C LYS A 233 -1.14 9.78 14.55
N LEU A 234 -1.35 8.48 14.38
CA LEU A 234 -2.63 7.90 14.00
C LEU A 234 -3.71 8.09 15.08
N CYS A 235 -3.37 7.95 16.37
CA CYS A 235 -4.29 8.30 17.47
C CYS A 235 -4.77 9.76 17.39
N ARG A 236 -3.89 10.70 16.99
CA ARG A 236 -4.28 12.11 16.79
C ARG A 236 -5.17 12.30 15.57
N LYS A 237 -4.92 11.55 14.49
CA LYS A 237 -5.80 11.54 13.30
C LYS A 237 -7.20 11.00 13.65
N LEU A 238 -7.28 9.94 14.46
CA LEU A 238 -8.54 9.40 14.98
C LEU A 238 -9.30 10.44 15.82
N ASP A 239 -8.63 11.12 16.76
CA ASP A 239 -9.26 12.20 17.54
C ASP A 239 -9.82 13.31 16.65
N ARG A 240 -9.08 13.69 15.61
CA ARG A 240 -9.55 14.69 14.64
C ARG A 240 -10.80 14.20 13.90
N GLN A 241 -10.85 12.94 13.49
CA GLN A 241 -12.05 12.40 12.85
C GLN A 241 -13.25 12.28 13.81
N LEU A 242 -13.02 11.93 15.08
CA LEU A 242 -14.08 11.99 16.10
C LEU A 242 -14.60 13.43 16.25
N GLY A 243 -13.71 14.42 16.21
CA GLY A 243 -14.07 15.83 16.23
C GLY A 243 -14.90 16.26 15.01
N ASN A 244 -14.51 15.85 13.80
CA ASN A 244 -15.26 16.12 12.58
C ASN A 244 -16.66 15.49 12.62
N LEU A 245 -16.75 14.24 13.08
CA LEU A 245 -18.02 13.52 13.22
C LEU A 245 -18.93 14.17 14.28
N ALA A 246 -18.36 14.69 15.38
CA ALA A 246 -19.09 15.47 16.37
C ALA A 246 -19.60 16.83 15.85
N LEU A 247 -19.08 17.31 14.72
CA LEU A 247 -19.59 18.48 14.00
C LEU A 247 -20.57 18.10 12.87
N GLY A 248 -20.89 16.82 12.71
CA GLY A 248 -21.78 16.30 11.67
C GLY A 248 -21.10 15.91 10.36
N ASP A 249 -19.77 16.00 10.25
CA ASP A 249 -19.05 15.51 9.07
C ASP A 249 -18.72 14.02 9.21
N ALA A 250 -19.58 13.17 8.65
CA ALA A 250 -19.47 11.71 8.70
C ALA A 250 -18.66 11.10 7.54
N LYS A 251 -17.77 11.87 6.89
CA LYS A 251 -16.88 11.33 5.85
C LYS A 251 -15.86 10.38 6.46
N ALA A 252 -15.73 9.19 5.88
CA ALA A 252 -14.71 8.22 6.22
C ALA A 252 -13.53 8.34 5.23
N PRO A 253 -12.36 8.86 5.63
CA PRO A 253 -11.22 8.98 4.74
C PRO A 253 -10.62 7.59 4.45
N SER A 254 -10.53 7.20 3.18
CA SER A 254 -9.94 5.93 2.76
C SER A 254 -8.49 5.78 3.21
N GLN A 255 -7.71 6.86 3.16
CA GLN A 255 -6.33 6.88 3.65
C GLN A 255 -6.25 6.52 5.15
N LEU A 256 -7.18 7.00 5.97
CA LEU A 256 -7.17 6.69 7.39
C LEU A 256 -7.44 5.20 7.65
N LEU A 257 -8.36 4.61 6.88
CA LEU A 257 -8.62 3.17 6.95
C LEU A 257 -7.36 2.37 6.61
N ARG A 258 -6.68 2.70 5.51
CA ARG A 258 -5.43 2.04 5.09
C ARG A 258 -4.34 2.13 6.16
N GLU A 259 -4.15 3.31 6.75
CA GLU A 259 -3.18 3.50 7.84
C GLU A 259 -3.52 2.63 9.06
N LEU A 260 -4.80 2.52 9.43
CA LEU A 260 -5.24 1.64 10.53
C LEU A 260 -4.98 0.16 10.19
N LEU A 261 -5.31 -0.26 8.97
CA LEU A 261 -5.10 -1.63 8.51
C LEU A 261 -3.62 -2.01 8.55
N TYR A 262 -2.69 -1.10 8.22
CA TYR A 262 -1.25 -1.37 8.32
C TYR A 262 -0.84 -1.75 9.74
N TYR A 263 -1.21 -0.94 10.74
CA TYR A 263 -0.84 -1.21 12.14
C TYR A 263 -1.52 -2.47 12.68
N VAL A 264 -2.72 -2.80 12.21
CA VAL A 264 -3.37 -4.07 12.52
C VAL A 264 -2.65 -5.24 11.82
N ALA A 265 -2.19 -5.07 10.58
CA ALA A 265 -1.49 -6.11 9.82
C ALA A 265 -0.18 -6.52 10.49
N ILE A 266 0.64 -5.54 10.93
CA ILE A 266 1.90 -5.83 11.63
C ILE A 266 1.68 -6.38 13.05
N SER A 267 0.46 -6.31 13.59
CA SER A 267 0.12 -6.78 14.93
C SER A 267 -0.07 -8.30 15.02
N ASP A 268 0.14 -8.89 16.21
CA ASP A 268 -0.13 -10.29 16.50
C ASP A 268 -1.62 -10.49 16.74
N ARG A 269 -2.13 -11.69 16.42
CA ARG A 269 -3.53 -12.12 16.64
C ARG A 269 -3.78 -12.39 18.13
N VAL A 270 -3.69 -11.35 18.96
CA VAL A 270 -3.88 -11.43 20.42
C VAL A 270 -5.35 -11.37 20.81
N THR A 271 -6.16 -10.61 20.09
CA THR A 271 -7.61 -10.48 20.33
C THR A 271 -8.40 -11.02 19.15
N ASP A 272 -9.60 -11.55 19.42
CA ASP A 272 -10.53 -12.02 18.39
C ASP A 272 -10.87 -10.91 17.38
N LEU A 273 -10.90 -9.65 17.86
CA LEU A 273 -11.14 -8.49 17.02
C LEU A 273 -10.02 -8.27 16.00
N ILE A 274 -8.75 -8.35 16.41
CA ILE A 274 -7.59 -8.25 15.51
C ILE A 274 -7.62 -9.39 14.49
N ALA A 275 -7.84 -10.63 14.96
CA ALA A 275 -7.92 -11.79 14.08
C ALA A 275 -9.02 -11.62 13.02
N ARG A 276 -10.20 -11.17 13.44
CA ARG A 276 -11.34 -10.95 12.54
C ARG A 276 -11.09 -9.83 11.52
N VAL A 277 -10.40 -8.76 11.89
CA VAL A 277 -10.01 -7.71 10.92
C VAL A 277 -8.99 -8.25 9.92
N LYS A 278 -7.98 -9.00 10.39
CA LYS A 278 -7.01 -9.64 9.51
C LYS A 278 -7.63 -10.59 8.51
N ASP A 279 -8.61 -11.38 8.94
CA ASP A 279 -9.32 -12.35 8.07
C ASP A 279 -10.27 -11.68 7.07
N VAL A 280 -10.87 -10.53 7.42
CA VAL A 280 -11.79 -9.82 6.51
C VAL A 280 -11.06 -9.09 5.40
N PHE A 281 -9.84 -8.64 5.65
CA PHE A 281 -9.03 -7.87 4.71
C PHE A 281 -7.81 -8.64 4.18
N ASP A 282 -7.75 -9.96 4.43
CA ASP A 282 -6.64 -10.84 4.04
C ASP A 282 -5.25 -10.25 4.36
N LEU A 283 -5.11 -9.59 5.53
CA LEU A 283 -3.94 -8.76 5.86
C LEU A 283 -2.64 -9.55 6.02
N ASP A 284 -2.73 -10.86 6.28
CA ASP A 284 -1.54 -11.70 6.44
C ASP A 284 -0.83 -11.94 5.09
N ASP A 285 -1.56 -11.88 3.96
CA ASP A 285 -0.99 -11.97 2.61
C ASP A 285 -0.56 -10.58 2.07
N ALA A 286 -1.05 -9.50 2.67
CA ALA A 286 -0.77 -8.12 2.25
C ALA A 286 0.59 -7.58 2.72
N LEU A 287 1.23 -8.23 3.70
CA LEU A 287 2.57 -7.88 4.15
C LEU A 287 3.64 -8.74 3.47
N PRO A 288 4.85 -8.21 3.24
CA PRO A 288 5.96 -9.02 2.78
C PRO A 288 6.22 -10.11 3.83
N ASN A 289 6.10 -11.37 3.43
CA ASN A 289 6.52 -12.47 4.28
C ASN A 289 8.03 -12.32 4.56
N ASP A 290 8.39 -11.93 5.78
CA ASP A 290 9.79 -11.67 6.17
C ASP A 290 10.68 -12.94 6.08
N ASN A 291 10.04 -14.10 5.90
CA ASN A 291 10.70 -15.36 5.54
C ASN A 291 11.34 -15.36 4.14
N LEU A 292 11.05 -14.36 3.31
CA LEU A 292 11.64 -14.20 1.97
C LEU A 292 12.84 -13.22 1.99
N SER A 293 12.84 -12.24 2.89
CA SER A 293 13.88 -11.20 2.99
C SER A 293 15.26 -11.72 3.41
N GLY A 294 15.32 -12.84 4.14
CA GLY A 294 16.55 -13.44 4.65
C GLY A 294 17.06 -14.66 3.88
N ASN A 295 16.27 -15.24 2.98
CA ASN A 295 16.59 -16.53 2.33
C ASN A 295 16.26 -16.61 0.82
N GLU A 296 15.65 -15.59 0.20
CA GLU A 296 15.46 -15.58 -1.26
C GLU A 296 16.74 -15.36 -2.06
N THR A 297 17.86 -15.04 -1.42
CA THR A 297 19.17 -15.08 -2.09
C THR A 297 19.68 -16.52 -2.32
N ALA A 298 18.96 -17.56 -1.86
CA ALA A 298 19.47 -18.94 -1.95
C ALA A 298 18.48 -20.03 -2.43
N LEU A 299 17.16 -19.79 -2.55
CA LEU A 299 16.21 -20.91 -2.73
C LEU A 299 15.11 -20.75 -3.81
N SER A 300 15.20 -19.79 -4.71
CA SER A 300 14.66 -19.97 -6.07
C SER A 300 15.84 -19.98 -7.01
N THR A 301 16.28 -21.18 -7.38
CA THR A 301 17.45 -21.32 -8.25
C THR A 301 17.18 -20.57 -9.55
N ALA A 302 18.19 -19.88 -10.09
CA ALA A 302 18.07 -19.26 -11.42
C ALA A 302 17.59 -20.26 -12.49
N SER A 303 17.82 -21.56 -12.26
CA SER A 303 17.25 -22.67 -13.03
C SER A 303 15.73 -22.83 -12.91
N GLU A 304 15.12 -22.62 -11.74
CA GLU A 304 13.66 -22.66 -11.57
C GLU A 304 12.99 -21.46 -12.26
N ARG A 305 13.61 -20.27 -12.16
CA ARG A 305 13.15 -19.07 -12.90
C ARG A 305 13.29 -19.24 -14.40
N ALA A 306 14.40 -19.82 -14.88
CA ALA A 306 14.59 -20.15 -16.29
C ALA A 306 13.62 -21.24 -16.77
N ALA A 307 13.33 -22.24 -15.94
CA ALA A 307 12.38 -23.30 -16.26
C ALA A 307 10.94 -22.77 -16.36
N LEU A 308 10.52 -21.89 -15.46
CA LEU A 308 9.20 -21.25 -15.51
C LEU A 308 9.05 -20.32 -16.73
N ALA A 309 10.09 -19.51 -17.02
CA ALA A 309 10.10 -18.67 -18.23
C ALA A 309 10.02 -19.51 -19.51
N GLN A 310 10.74 -20.63 -19.57
CA GLN A 310 10.68 -21.56 -20.70
C GLN A 310 9.28 -22.20 -20.81
N PHE A 311 8.69 -22.61 -19.69
CA PHE A 311 7.34 -23.20 -19.69
C PHE A 311 6.26 -22.22 -20.16
N ILE A 312 6.38 -20.95 -19.77
CA ILE A 312 5.51 -19.87 -20.26
C ILE A 312 5.74 -19.62 -21.75
N ALA A 313 6.98 -19.66 -22.22
CA ALA A 313 7.31 -19.52 -23.65
C ALA A 313 6.81 -20.71 -24.50
N ASP A 314 6.68 -21.90 -23.91
CA ASP A 314 6.22 -23.12 -24.60
C ASP A 314 4.68 -23.27 -24.62
N LEU A 315 3.95 -22.53 -23.78
CA LEU A 315 2.47 -22.54 -23.72
C LEU A 315 1.79 -22.24 -25.06
N PRO A 316 2.23 -21.25 -25.87
CA PRO A 316 1.66 -21.00 -27.20
C PRO A 316 1.82 -22.20 -28.15
N ALA A 317 3.00 -22.84 -28.15
CA ALA A 317 3.27 -24.01 -28.99
C ALA A 317 2.42 -25.21 -28.57
N LEU A 318 2.23 -25.43 -27.26
CA LEU A 318 1.34 -26.47 -26.74
C LEU A 318 -0.13 -26.20 -27.10
N LYS A 319 -0.55 -24.93 -27.05
CA LYS A 319 -1.89 -24.52 -27.49
C LYS A 319 -2.10 -24.77 -28.98
N ASP A 320 -1.10 -24.50 -29.82
CA ASP A 320 -1.16 -24.77 -31.26
C ASP A 320 -1.12 -26.27 -31.58
N LEU A 321 -0.37 -27.07 -30.83
CA LEU A 321 -0.40 -28.53 -30.97
C LEU A 321 -1.75 -29.11 -30.57
N TRP A 322 -2.35 -28.61 -29.49
CA TRP A 322 -3.67 -29.05 -29.04
C TRP A 322 -4.78 -28.61 -30.00
N SER A 323 -4.70 -27.40 -30.58
CA SER A 323 -5.64 -26.97 -31.62
C SER A 323 -5.53 -27.85 -32.88
N ASN A 324 -4.32 -28.22 -33.30
CA ASN A 324 -4.12 -29.13 -34.42
C ASN A 324 -4.65 -30.55 -34.16
N ILE A 325 -4.47 -31.09 -32.95
CA ILE A 325 -5.01 -32.42 -32.57
C ILE A 325 -6.54 -32.40 -32.52
N SER A 326 -7.12 -31.34 -31.95
CA SER A 326 -8.59 -31.21 -31.89
C SER A 326 -9.23 -31.02 -33.26
N ILE A 327 -8.55 -30.39 -34.22
CA ILE A 327 -9.00 -30.33 -35.61
C ILE A 327 -8.85 -31.70 -36.29
N ALA A 328 -7.74 -32.41 -36.07
CA ALA A 328 -7.49 -33.73 -36.67
C ALA A 328 -8.43 -34.83 -36.15
N SER A 329 -8.86 -34.77 -34.88
CA SER A 329 -9.87 -35.69 -34.34
C SER A 329 -11.27 -35.42 -34.88
N THR A 330 -11.53 -34.20 -35.35
CA THR A 330 -12.78 -33.82 -36.01
C THR A 330 -12.84 -34.33 -37.46
N THR A 331 -11.71 -34.38 -38.17
CA THR A 331 -11.64 -34.94 -39.53
C THR A 331 -11.65 -36.47 -39.55
N ALA A 332 -11.07 -37.14 -38.54
CA ALA A 332 -11.12 -38.60 -38.43
C ALA A 332 -12.54 -39.15 -38.15
N SER A 333 -13.41 -38.37 -37.50
CA SER A 333 -14.82 -38.75 -37.31
C SER A 333 -15.71 -38.47 -38.53
N ALA A 334 -15.21 -37.75 -39.54
CA ALA A 334 -15.96 -37.41 -40.75
C ALA A 334 -15.70 -38.38 -41.92
N ASP A 335 -14.59 -39.13 -41.89
CA ASP A 335 -14.25 -40.15 -42.90
C ASP A 335 -14.78 -41.56 -42.55
N ASP A 336 -15.41 -41.74 -41.37
CA ASP A 336 -16.02 -43.01 -40.90
C ASP A 336 -17.58 -42.95 -40.86
N LEU A 337 -18.19 -42.06 -41.66
CA LEU A 337 -19.65 -41.98 -41.92
C LEU A 337 -19.95 -42.03 -43.43
#